data_AF-A0A6L3MNS4-F1
#
_entry.id   AF-A0A6L3MNS4-F1
#
_cell.length_a   1.000
_cell.length_b   1.000
_cell.length_c   1.000
_cell.angle_alpha   90.00
_cell.angle_beta   90.00
_cell.angle_gamma   90.00
#
_symmetry.space_group_name_H-M   'P 1'
#
loop_
_entity.id
_entity.type
_entity.pdbx_description
1 polymer ?
#
loop_
_entity_poly.entity_id
_entity_poly.type
_entity_poly.pdbx_seq_one_letter_code
_entity_poly.pdbx_strand_id
1 'polypeptide(L)'
;VPDLWRAVSLDWSALNQPRRGGAQRDLAWTPGPCAEAMLYQTLVGCWPPGLAPDDAAGLAALAERVVRWQTKALREAKRHTDWLAPNADYERACEAFVRAILTPHGTGDFVHRLHAFVARIAPAGVVNGLAQAALRMASPGVPDLYQGTESWDHSLVDPDNRRDVPFAELAAERVDEPVAAYLRDWPDARVKRALVERMLAARACWPAT
;
A
#
# COMPACT_ATOMS: atom_id res chain seq x y z
N VAL A 1 -3.60 1.24 -16.65
CA VAL A 1 -5.01 1.69 -16.82
C VAL A 1 -5.15 3.20 -16.55
N PRO A 2 -4.53 4.07 -17.36
CA PRO A 2 -4.44 5.51 -17.07
C PRO A 2 -5.80 6.23 -17.10
N ASP A 3 -6.67 5.94 -18.07
CA ASP A 3 -7.98 6.60 -18.17
C ASP A 3 -8.91 6.23 -17.01
N LEU A 4 -8.93 4.93 -16.65
CA LEU A 4 -9.67 4.46 -15.48
C LEU A 4 -9.15 5.13 -14.20
N TRP A 5 -7.83 5.21 -14.02
CA TRP A 5 -7.22 5.88 -12.88
C TRP A 5 -7.63 7.35 -12.79
N ARG A 6 -7.58 8.08 -13.92
CA ARG A 6 -8.03 9.48 -13.99
C ARG A 6 -9.49 9.60 -13.58
N ALA A 7 -10.37 8.76 -14.12
CA ALA A 7 -11.80 8.80 -13.80
C ALA A 7 -12.05 8.58 -12.31
N VAL A 8 -11.53 7.48 -11.74
CA VAL A 8 -11.80 7.15 -10.31
C VAL A 8 -11.18 8.16 -9.35
N SER A 9 -9.99 8.69 -9.66
CA SER A 9 -9.34 9.67 -8.78
C SER A 9 -10.06 11.02 -8.76
N LEU A 10 -10.61 11.45 -9.90
CA LEU A 10 -11.47 12.64 -9.97
C LEU A 10 -12.80 12.42 -9.23
N ASP A 11 -13.41 11.24 -9.38
CA ASP A 11 -14.64 10.89 -8.67
C ASP A 11 -14.43 10.86 -7.15
N TRP A 12 -13.34 10.27 -6.67
CA TRP A 12 -12.97 10.30 -5.25
C TRP A 12 -12.71 11.73 -4.77
N SER A 13 -12.05 12.52 -5.60
CA SER A 13 -11.75 13.92 -5.28
C SER A 13 -13.02 14.77 -5.12
N ALA A 14 -14.02 14.54 -5.98
CA ALA A 14 -15.33 15.17 -5.83
C ALA A 14 -16.06 14.67 -4.57
N LEU A 15 -16.05 13.35 -4.33
CA LEU A 15 -16.68 12.74 -3.16
C LEU A 15 -16.11 13.26 -1.82
N ASN A 16 -14.80 13.47 -1.78
CA ASN A 16 -14.09 13.91 -0.57
C ASN A 16 -14.06 15.44 -0.40
N GLN A 17 -14.64 16.22 -1.31
CA GLN A 17 -14.68 17.68 -1.20
C GLN A 17 -15.19 18.18 0.17
N PRO A 18 -16.26 17.62 0.77
CA PRO A 18 -16.75 18.06 2.09
C PRO A 18 -15.79 17.76 3.25
N ARG A 19 -14.77 16.93 3.03
CA ARG A 19 -13.78 16.54 4.05
C ARG A 19 -12.52 17.40 4.02
N ARG A 20 -12.34 18.21 2.98
CA ARG A 20 -11.17 19.09 2.82
C ARG A 20 -11.13 20.14 3.91
N GLY A 21 -9.92 20.43 4.39
CA GLY A 21 -9.66 21.56 5.27
C GLY A 21 -9.70 22.89 4.52
N GLY A 22 -9.72 23.99 5.28
CA GLY A 22 -9.69 25.34 4.73
C GLY A 22 -8.42 25.69 3.95
N ALA A 23 -8.41 26.90 3.37
CA ALA A 23 -7.27 27.44 2.67
C ALA A 23 -6.03 27.55 3.57
N GLN A 24 -4.86 27.29 3.01
CA GLN A 24 -3.57 27.31 3.71
C GLN A 24 -2.50 27.85 2.76
N ARG A 25 -1.90 29.00 3.10
CA ARG A 25 -0.91 29.70 2.25
C ARG A 25 -1.44 29.91 0.82
N ASP A 26 -0.82 29.26 -0.16
CA ASP A 26 -1.13 29.30 -1.60
C ASP A 26 -2.14 28.22 -2.03
N LEU A 27 -2.61 27.38 -1.10
CA LEU A 27 -3.63 26.36 -1.36
C LEU A 27 -5.03 26.90 -1.07
N ALA A 28 -5.94 26.70 -2.02
CA ALA A 28 -7.37 27.02 -1.85
C ALA A 28 -8.07 26.11 -0.81
N TRP A 29 -7.51 24.91 -0.57
CA TRP A 29 -8.02 23.94 0.38
C TRP A 29 -6.89 22.97 0.77
N THR A 30 -7.04 22.31 1.92
CA THR A 30 -6.07 21.33 2.44
C THR A 30 -6.60 19.90 2.25
N PRO A 31 -5.81 18.91 1.78
CA PRO A 31 -4.34 18.90 1.61
C PRO A 31 -3.78 19.61 0.37
N GLY A 32 -4.62 20.01 -0.57
CA GLY A 32 -4.24 20.54 -1.88
C GLY A 32 -4.16 19.44 -2.95
N PRO A 33 -4.25 19.80 -4.25
CA PRO A 33 -4.50 18.85 -5.33
C PRO A 33 -3.38 17.81 -5.49
N CYS A 34 -2.12 18.23 -5.42
CA CYS A 34 -0.98 17.31 -5.55
C CYS A 34 -0.90 16.32 -4.38
N ALA A 35 -1.08 16.80 -3.15
CA ALA A 35 -1.01 15.97 -1.96
C ALA A 35 -2.20 15.00 -1.88
N GLU A 36 -3.40 15.42 -2.28
CA GLU A 36 -4.58 14.56 -2.38
C GLU A 36 -4.38 13.46 -3.44
N ALA A 37 -3.87 13.80 -4.63
CA ALA A 37 -3.60 12.82 -5.67
C ALA A 37 -2.55 11.78 -5.26
N MET A 38 -1.48 12.23 -4.59
CA MET A 38 -0.45 11.34 -4.06
C MET A 38 -1.01 10.42 -2.96
N LEU A 39 -1.86 10.95 -2.08
CA LEU A 39 -2.54 10.16 -1.05
C LEU A 39 -3.38 9.03 -1.65
N TYR A 40 -4.15 9.29 -2.72
CA TYR A 40 -4.94 8.23 -3.37
C TYR A 40 -4.06 7.13 -3.96
N GLN A 41 -2.93 7.47 -4.59
CA GLN A 41 -1.98 6.45 -5.09
C GLN A 41 -1.40 5.63 -3.95
N THR A 42 -1.02 6.30 -2.85
CA THR A 42 -0.50 5.63 -1.66
C THR A 42 -1.52 4.67 -1.07
N LEU A 43 -2.77 5.10 -0.89
CA LEU A 43 -3.84 4.26 -0.35
C LEU A 43 -4.10 3.02 -1.22
N VAL A 44 -4.07 3.17 -2.54
CA VAL A 44 -4.17 2.02 -3.46
C VAL A 44 -2.98 1.08 -3.31
N GLY A 45 -1.76 1.63 -3.24
CA GLY A 45 -0.53 0.83 -3.16
C GLY A 45 -0.32 0.14 -1.83
N CYS A 46 -0.77 0.73 -0.72
CA CYS A 46 -0.57 0.20 0.63
C CYS A 46 -1.80 -0.51 1.21
N TRP A 47 -2.86 -0.71 0.41
CA TRP A 47 -4.08 -1.39 0.87
C TRP A 47 -3.78 -2.85 1.25
N PRO A 48 -4.07 -3.29 2.49
CA PRO A 48 -3.83 -4.67 2.89
C PRO A 48 -4.79 -5.63 2.15
N PRO A 49 -4.32 -6.77 1.61
CA PRO A 49 -5.18 -7.71 0.87
C PRO A 49 -6.39 -8.23 1.66
N GLY A 50 -6.24 -8.40 2.98
CA GLY A 50 -7.30 -8.86 3.88
C GLY A 50 -8.18 -7.76 4.49
N LEU A 51 -7.93 -6.47 4.18
CA LEU A 51 -8.68 -5.38 4.78
C LEU A 51 -10.05 -5.22 4.11
N ALA A 52 -11.10 -5.52 4.88
CA ALA A 52 -12.49 -5.27 4.51
C ALA A 52 -12.85 -3.77 4.65
N PRO A 53 -13.74 -3.23 3.80
CA PRO A 53 -14.12 -1.82 3.85
C PRO A 53 -14.97 -1.44 5.07
N ASP A 54 -15.49 -2.42 5.80
CA ASP A 54 -16.24 -2.23 7.06
C ASP A 54 -15.40 -2.55 8.31
N ASP A 55 -14.14 -2.95 8.14
CA ASP A 55 -13.22 -3.22 9.26
C ASP A 55 -12.71 -1.90 9.85
N ALA A 56 -13.49 -1.31 10.76
CA ALA A 56 -13.16 -0.04 11.40
C ALA A 56 -11.79 -0.09 12.12
N ALA A 57 -11.42 -1.21 12.73
CA ALA A 57 -10.14 -1.35 13.44
C ALA A 57 -8.97 -1.40 12.45
N GLY A 58 -9.08 -2.20 11.39
CA GLY A 58 -8.09 -2.28 10.33
C GLY A 58 -7.92 -0.96 9.57
N LEU A 59 -9.02 -0.24 9.32
CA LEU A 59 -9.00 1.09 8.71
C LEU A 59 -8.33 2.13 9.60
N ALA A 60 -8.59 2.11 10.91
CA ALA A 60 -7.90 2.97 11.86
C ALA A 60 -6.39 2.69 11.89
N ALA A 61 -5.99 1.42 11.90
CA ALA A 61 -4.59 1.03 11.85
C ALA A 61 -3.90 1.47 10.53
N LEU A 62 -4.60 1.36 9.40
CA LEU A 62 -4.12 1.87 8.12
C LEU A 62 -3.98 3.40 8.13
N ALA A 63 -4.97 4.11 8.69
CA ALA A 63 -4.94 5.57 8.81
C ALA A 63 -3.71 6.04 9.61
N GLU A 64 -3.38 5.39 10.73
CA GLU A 64 -2.17 5.72 11.50
C GLU A 64 -0.88 5.60 10.67
N ARG A 65 -0.74 4.53 9.88
CA ARG A 65 0.42 4.34 9.01
C ARG A 65 0.50 5.42 7.95
N VAL A 66 -0.63 5.72 7.31
CA VAL A 66 -0.72 6.70 6.21
C VAL A 66 -0.52 8.12 6.73
N VAL A 67 -1.01 8.49 7.91
CA VAL A 67 -0.77 9.81 8.51
C VAL A 67 0.72 10.02 8.77
N ARG A 68 1.41 9.03 9.36
CA ARG A 68 2.87 9.12 9.58
C ARG A 68 3.63 9.29 8.27
N TRP A 69 3.27 8.50 7.25
CA TRP A 69 3.84 8.64 5.91
C TRP A 69 3.55 10.03 5.33
N GLN A 70 2.32 10.52 5.43
CA GLN A 70 1.89 11.78 4.84
C GLN A 70 2.67 12.94 5.45
N THR A 71 2.79 13.01 6.78
CA THR A 71 3.58 14.05 7.45
C THR A 71 5.04 14.04 6.98
N LYS A 72 5.65 12.86 6.87
CA LYS A 72 7.01 12.72 6.32
C LYS A 72 7.08 13.21 4.87
N ALA A 73 6.20 12.73 4.00
CA ALA A 73 6.18 13.10 2.59
C ALA A 73 5.96 14.60 2.38
N LEU A 74 5.09 15.23 3.16
CA LEU A 74 4.83 16.68 3.12
C LEU A 74 6.07 17.49 3.54
N ARG A 75 6.78 17.05 4.60
CA ARG A 75 8.01 17.71 5.07
C ARG A 75 9.19 17.53 4.11
N GLU A 76 9.30 16.36 3.47
CA GLU A 76 10.32 16.12 2.44
C GLU A 76 10.08 16.97 1.18
N ALA A 77 8.83 17.21 0.82
CA ALA A 77 8.47 18.06 -0.31
C ALA A 77 8.80 19.54 -0.09
N LYS A 78 8.83 20.02 1.17
CA LYS A 78 9.19 21.40 1.57
C LYS A 78 8.35 22.49 0.91
N ARG A 79 7.14 22.18 0.46
CA ARG A 79 6.24 23.13 -0.21
C ARG A 79 5.39 23.95 0.77
N HIS A 80 4.78 23.27 1.74
CA HIS A 80 3.83 23.90 2.67
C HIS A 80 4.12 23.61 4.15
N THR A 81 5.04 22.66 4.43
CA THR A 81 5.64 22.34 5.73
C THR A 81 7.04 21.76 5.50
N ASP A 82 7.92 21.81 6.49
CA ASP A 82 9.26 21.22 6.43
C ASP A 82 9.74 20.76 7.83
N TRP A 83 10.92 20.15 7.89
CA TRP A 83 11.49 19.59 9.12
C TRP A 83 11.98 20.64 10.13
N LEU A 84 12.41 21.82 9.67
CA LEU A 84 12.99 22.87 10.51
C LEU A 84 11.92 23.82 11.04
N ALA A 85 10.90 24.12 10.23
CA ALA A 85 9.77 24.97 10.57
C ALA A 85 8.43 24.31 10.20
N PRO A 86 7.98 23.30 10.96
CA PRO A 86 6.73 22.60 10.67
C PRO A 86 5.50 23.52 10.70
N ASN A 87 4.67 23.44 9.67
CA ASN A 87 3.36 24.08 9.64
C ASN A 87 2.32 23.16 10.29
N ALA A 88 2.17 23.29 11.61
CA ALA A 88 1.33 22.39 12.40
C ALA A 88 -0.17 22.46 12.03
N ASP A 89 -0.68 23.61 11.59
CA ASP A 89 -2.08 23.73 11.14
C ASP A 89 -2.33 22.96 9.85
N TYR A 90 -1.42 23.07 8.87
CA TYR A 90 -1.49 22.32 7.64
C TYR A 90 -1.36 20.81 7.88
N GLU A 91 -0.41 20.39 8.72
CA GLU A 91 -0.22 18.97 9.06
C GLU A 91 -1.45 18.38 9.75
N ARG A 92 -2.06 19.09 10.71
CA ARG A 92 -3.31 18.67 11.37
C ARG A 92 -4.48 18.57 10.40
N ALA A 93 -4.63 19.52 9.48
CA ALA A 93 -5.71 19.50 8.50
C ALA A 93 -5.53 18.37 7.48
N CYS A 94 -4.29 18.05 7.09
CA CYS A 94 -3.97 16.87 6.28
C CYS A 94 -4.28 15.56 7.01
N GLU A 95 -3.89 15.44 8.27
CA GLU A 95 -4.22 14.28 9.12
C GLU A 95 -5.74 14.10 9.26
N ALA A 96 -6.45 15.19 9.57
CA ALA A 96 -7.91 15.18 9.68
C ALA A 96 -8.58 14.71 8.38
N PHE A 97 -8.05 15.13 7.22
CA PHE A 97 -8.52 14.65 5.92
C PHE A 97 -8.33 13.14 5.77
N VAL A 98 -7.14 12.60 6.05
CA VAL A 98 -6.86 11.14 5.97
C VAL A 98 -7.82 10.35 6.85
N ARG A 99 -7.97 10.76 8.12
CA ARG A 99 -8.86 10.08 9.07
C ARG A 99 -10.32 10.15 8.63
N ALA A 100 -10.76 11.29 8.11
CA ALA A 100 -12.13 11.48 7.66
C ALA A 100 -12.47 10.61 6.44
N ILE A 101 -11.57 10.51 5.45
CA ILE A 101 -11.85 9.71 4.24
C ILE A 101 -11.76 8.20 4.53
N LEU A 102 -10.99 7.77 5.53
CA LEU A 102 -10.88 6.37 5.95
C LEU A 102 -11.91 5.95 7.01
N THR A 103 -12.83 6.85 7.39
CA THR A 103 -13.94 6.49 8.28
C THR A 103 -15.08 5.90 7.44
N PRO A 104 -15.49 4.64 7.66
CA PRO A 104 -16.56 4.03 6.89
C PRO A 104 -17.92 4.64 7.28
N HIS A 105 -18.75 4.87 6.27
CA HIS A 105 -20.12 5.37 6.39
C HIS A 105 -21.13 4.45 5.68
N GLY A 106 -20.66 3.35 5.11
CA GLY A 106 -21.48 2.35 4.44
C GLY A 106 -21.32 2.38 2.92
N THR A 107 -22.23 1.69 2.24
CA THR A 107 -22.11 1.43 0.81
C THR A 107 -22.05 2.73 -0.01
N GLY A 108 -21.02 2.83 -0.86
CA GLY A 108 -20.84 3.95 -1.78
C GLY A 108 -19.99 5.10 -1.26
N ASP A 109 -19.49 5.02 -0.02
CA ASP A 109 -18.47 5.93 0.50
C ASP A 109 -17.09 5.78 -0.21
N PHE A 110 -16.12 6.58 0.21
CA PHE A 110 -14.78 6.52 -0.37
C PHE A 110 -14.09 5.18 -0.11
N VAL A 111 -14.19 4.64 1.10
CA VAL A 111 -13.53 3.39 1.52
C VAL A 111 -13.99 2.21 0.67
N HIS A 112 -15.29 2.08 0.46
CA HIS A 112 -15.89 1.03 -0.37
C HIS A 112 -15.48 1.16 -1.84
N ARG A 113 -15.45 2.39 -2.38
CA ARG A 113 -15.02 2.64 -3.75
C ARG A 113 -13.54 2.36 -3.96
N LEU A 114 -12.71 2.74 -3.00
CA LEU A 114 -11.28 2.44 -2.99
C LEU A 114 -11.05 0.94 -2.92
N HIS A 115 -11.71 0.24 -1.98
CA HIS A 115 -11.64 -1.22 -1.85
C HIS A 115 -12.04 -1.93 -3.15
N ALA A 116 -13.16 -1.53 -3.77
CA ALA A 116 -13.60 -2.09 -5.05
C ALA A 116 -12.60 -1.84 -6.18
N PHE A 117 -11.97 -0.66 -6.22
CA PHE A 117 -10.94 -0.36 -7.21
C PHE A 117 -9.67 -1.20 -6.98
N VAL A 118 -9.20 -1.32 -5.74
CA VAL A 118 -8.06 -2.17 -5.38
C VAL A 118 -8.34 -3.62 -5.79
N ALA A 119 -9.52 -4.16 -5.43
CA ALA A 119 -9.92 -5.51 -5.82
C ALA A 119 -9.92 -5.71 -7.34
N ARG A 120 -10.35 -4.71 -8.11
CA ARG A 120 -10.36 -4.76 -9.58
C ARG A 120 -8.95 -4.84 -10.17
N ILE A 121 -7.96 -4.16 -9.59
CA ILE A 121 -6.59 -4.15 -10.10
C ILE A 121 -5.68 -5.21 -9.46
N ALA A 122 -6.11 -5.82 -8.35
CA ALA A 122 -5.34 -6.79 -7.59
C ALA A 122 -4.80 -7.95 -8.43
N PRO A 123 -5.55 -8.58 -9.37
CA PRO A 123 -5.01 -9.64 -10.21
C PRO A 123 -3.76 -9.22 -11.00
N ALA A 124 -3.75 -8.00 -11.55
CA ALA A 124 -2.59 -7.47 -12.24
C ALA A 124 -1.43 -7.15 -11.27
N GLY A 125 -1.75 -6.64 -10.08
CA GLY A 125 -0.76 -6.43 -9.01
C GLY A 125 -0.07 -7.72 -8.57
N VAL A 126 -0.85 -8.80 -8.37
CA VAL A 126 -0.35 -10.14 -8.02
C VAL A 126 0.56 -10.68 -9.11
N VAL A 127 0.13 -10.64 -10.38
CA VAL A 127 0.96 -11.10 -11.51
C VAL A 127 2.27 -10.30 -11.58
N ASN A 128 2.21 -8.97 -11.44
CA ASN A 128 3.41 -8.14 -11.44
C ASN A 128 4.34 -8.49 -10.27
N GLY A 129 3.81 -8.69 -9.07
CA GLY A 129 4.59 -9.05 -7.89
C GLY A 129 5.26 -10.43 -8.02
N LEU A 130 4.55 -11.42 -8.56
CA LEU A 130 5.10 -12.76 -8.83
C LEU A 130 6.14 -12.71 -9.94
N ALA A 131 5.89 -11.97 -11.02
CA ALA A 131 6.85 -11.80 -12.11
C ALA A 131 8.14 -11.11 -11.62
N GLN A 132 8.04 -10.05 -10.81
CA GLN A 132 9.20 -9.40 -10.22
C GLN A 132 9.97 -10.33 -9.29
N ALA A 133 9.27 -11.11 -8.44
CA ALA A 133 9.91 -12.11 -7.59
C ALA A 133 10.65 -13.16 -8.43
N ALA A 134 10.03 -13.66 -9.50
CA ALA A 134 10.65 -14.63 -10.38
C ALA A 134 11.87 -14.07 -11.11
N LEU A 135 11.77 -12.87 -11.68
CA LEU A 135 12.88 -12.21 -12.36
C LEU A 135 14.05 -11.96 -11.41
N ARG A 136 13.78 -11.49 -10.19
CA ARG A 136 14.80 -11.29 -9.14
C ARG A 136 15.58 -12.58 -8.87
N MET A 137 14.88 -13.71 -8.79
CA MET A 137 15.50 -15.02 -8.54
C MET A 137 16.18 -15.61 -9.78
N ALA A 138 15.62 -15.45 -10.97
CA ALA A 138 16.15 -16.12 -12.17
C ALA A 138 17.29 -15.33 -12.84
N SER A 139 17.43 -14.04 -12.56
CA SER A 139 18.43 -13.19 -13.21
C SER A 139 19.84 -13.47 -12.70
N PRO A 140 20.88 -13.13 -13.51
CA PRO A 140 22.28 -13.18 -13.06
C PRO A 140 22.54 -12.34 -11.82
N GLY A 141 23.43 -12.82 -10.96
CA GLY A 141 23.76 -12.22 -9.66
C GLY A 141 23.21 -13.00 -8.47
N VAL A 142 23.36 -12.43 -7.28
CA VAL A 142 22.84 -13.03 -6.03
C VAL A 142 21.51 -12.35 -5.69
N PRO A 143 20.38 -13.07 -5.65
CA PRO A 143 19.11 -12.46 -5.29
C PRO A 143 19.10 -12.06 -3.82
N ASP A 144 18.67 -10.84 -3.55
CA ASP A 144 18.44 -10.34 -2.19
C ASP A 144 16.94 -10.30 -1.88
N LEU A 145 16.58 -10.64 -0.64
CA LEU A 145 15.22 -10.57 -0.12
C LEU A 145 15.24 -9.85 1.22
N TYR A 146 14.63 -8.68 1.26
CA TYR A 146 14.34 -8.00 2.51
C TYR A 146 13.40 -8.86 3.37
N GLN A 147 13.59 -8.80 4.69
CA GLN A 147 12.85 -9.60 5.66
C GLN A 147 11.33 -9.51 5.46
N GLY A 148 10.65 -10.66 5.43
CA GLY A 148 9.19 -10.74 5.26
C GLY A 148 8.70 -10.56 3.82
N THR A 149 9.58 -10.25 2.85
CA THR A 149 9.18 -10.03 1.45
C THR A 149 9.00 -11.31 0.63
N GLU A 150 9.15 -12.48 1.25
CA GLU A 150 8.57 -13.75 0.80
C GLU A 150 7.03 -13.68 0.74
N SER A 151 6.42 -12.80 1.55
CA SER A 151 4.98 -12.47 1.56
C SER A 151 4.66 -11.16 0.83
N TRP A 152 3.40 -10.74 0.79
CA TRP A 152 3.02 -9.41 0.28
C TRP A 152 3.51 -8.32 1.23
N ASP A 153 4.44 -7.49 0.76
CA ASP A 153 4.92 -6.33 1.52
C ASP A 153 4.39 -5.04 0.91
N HIS A 154 3.43 -4.43 1.62
CA HIS A 154 2.80 -3.15 1.29
C HIS A 154 3.25 -2.05 2.28
N SER A 155 4.51 -2.14 2.73
CA SER A 155 5.13 -1.12 3.58
C SER A 155 5.32 0.20 2.84
N LEU A 156 5.19 1.29 3.59
CA LEU A 156 5.56 2.63 3.18
C LEU A 156 7.04 2.88 3.51
N VAL A 157 7.52 4.09 3.27
CA VAL A 157 8.89 4.48 3.63
C VAL A 157 9.12 4.36 5.14
N ASP A 158 10.40 4.33 5.53
CA ASP A 158 10.84 4.35 6.92
C ASP A 158 10.08 5.37 7.79
N PRO A 159 9.63 5.00 9.00
CA PRO A 159 9.87 3.74 9.70
C PRO A 159 8.86 2.61 9.39
N ASP A 160 7.92 2.79 8.44
CA ASP A 160 6.86 1.78 8.21
C ASP A 160 7.39 0.45 7.66
N ASN A 161 8.49 0.48 6.90
CA ASN A 161 9.20 -0.72 6.42
C ASN A 161 10.09 -1.40 7.48
N ARG A 162 10.11 -0.90 8.72
CA ARG A 162 10.82 -1.51 9.86
C ARG A 162 9.89 -2.20 10.86
N ARG A 163 8.63 -2.42 10.51
CA ARG A 163 7.70 -3.20 11.34
C ARG A 163 8.20 -4.63 11.52
N ASP A 164 7.83 -5.24 12.63
CA ASP A 164 8.22 -6.61 12.94
C ASP A 164 7.66 -7.60 11.92
N VAL A 165 8.45 -8.65 11.64
CA VAL A 165 8.07 -9.74 10.75
C VAL A 165 7.65 -10.94 11.60
N PRO A 166 6.46 -11.53 11.37
CA PRO A 166 5.96 -12.67 12.15
C PRO A 166 6.62 -13.99 11.69
N PHE A 167 7.93 -14.13 11.87
CA PHE A 167 8.70 -15.28 11.38
C PHE A 167 8.20 -16.62 11.90
N ALA A 168 7.70 -16.68 13.14
CA ALA A 168 7.16 -17.91 13.71
C ALA A 168 5.91 -18.41 12.96
N GLU A 169 5.01 -17.50 12.58
CA GLU A 169 3.81 -17.83 11.81
C GLU A 169 4.18 -18.26 10.39
N LEU A 170 5.09 -17.51 9.75
CA LEU A 170 5.56 -17.83 8.40
C LEU A 170 6.26 -19.19 8.33
N ALA A 171 7.07 -19.54 9.34
CA ALA A 171 7.75 -20.84 9.41
C ALA A 171 6.78 -22.00 9.69
N ALA A 172 5.69 -21.75 10.42
CA ALA A 172 4.67 -22.77 10.69
C ALA A 172 3.76 -23.04 9.48
N GLU A 173 3.58 -22.05 8.60
CA GLU A 173 2.71 -22.15 7.44
C GLU A 173 3.42 -22.84 6.25
N ARG A 174 3.21 -24.15 6.09
CA ARG A 174 3.82 -24.92 5.02
C ARG A 174 3.22 -24.63 3.63
N VAL A 175 4.05 -24.64 2.60
CA VAL A 175 3.68 -24.45 1.18
C VAL A 175 4.07 -25.64 0.29
N ASP A 176 3.61 -26.84 0.68
CA ASP A 176 3.98 -28.11 0.03
C ASP A 176 3.33 -28.33 -1.35
N GLU A 177 2.18 -27.72 -1.62
CA GLU A 177 1.44 -27.89 -2.89
C GLU A 177 2.10 -27.12 -4.04
N PRO A 178 1.86 -27.49 -5.31
CA PRO A 178 2.32 -26.71 -6.45
C PRO A 178 1.90 -25.24 -6.35
N VAL A 179 2.76 -24.29 -6.79
CA VAL A 179 2.50 -22.84 -6.71
C VAL A 179 1.10 -22.45 -7.20
N ALA A 180 0.64 -23.10 -8.27
CA ALA A 180 -0.67 -22.83 -8.87
C ALA A 180 -1.86 -23.15 -7.94
N ALA A 181 -1.70 -24.06 -6.97
CA ALA A 181 -2.74 -24.41 -6.00
C ALA A 181 -3.11 -23.22 -5.10
N TYR A 182 -2.16 -22.30 -4.85
CA TYR A 182 -2.35 -21.13 -4.00
C TYR A 182 -2.86 -19.89 -4.74
N LEU A 183 -3.06 -19.95 -6.06
CA LEU A 183 -3.45 -18.76 -6.86
C LEU A 183 -4.83 -18.19 -6.48
N ARG A 184 -5.77 -19.06 -6.10
CA ARG A 184 -7.13 -18.63 -5.73
C ARG A 184 -7.14 -17.89 -4.39
N ASP A 185 -6.30 -18.35 -3.47
CA ASP A 185 -6.17 -17.79 -2.12
C ASP A 185 -5.01 -16.80 -2.04
N TRP A 186 -4.64 -16.17 -3.16
CA TRP A 186 -3.51 -15.25 -3.24
C TRP A 186 -3.41 -14.23 -2.09
N PRO A 187 -4.48 -13.69 -1.46
CA PRO A 187 -4.33 -12.72 -0.38
C PRO A 187 -3.50 -13.21 0.80
N ASP A 188 -3.44 -14.53 1.05
CA ASP A 188 -2.66 -15.14 2.13
C ASP A 188 -1.14 -15.19 1.84
N ALA A 189 -0.72 -14.77 0.65
CA ALA A 189 0.66 -14.75 0.18
C ALA A 189 1.35 -16.12 -0.01
N ARG A 190 0.68 -17.24 0.25
CA ARG A 190 1.25 -18.59 0.06
C ARG A 190 1.71 -18.81 -1.38
N VAL A 191 1.02 -18.23 -2.36
CA VAL A 191 1.44 -18.29 -3.77
C VAL A 191 2.82 -17.66 -4.01
N LYS A 192 3.10 -16.51 -3.36
CA LYS A 192 4.39 -15.82 -3.49
C LYS A 192 5.47 -16.56 -2.72
N ARG A 193 5.17 -17.02 -1.50
CA ARG A 193 6.12 -17.79 -0.69
C ARG A 193 6.49 -19.11 -1.38
N ALA A 194 5.49 -19.86 -1.87
CA ALA A 194 5.68 -21.09 -2.64
C ALA A 194 6.59 -20.88 -3.87
N LEU A 195 6.42 -19.76 -4.58
CA LEU A 195 7.25 -19.39 -5.72
C LEU A 195 8.70 -19.09 -5.28
N VAL A 196 8.86 -18.23 -4.26
CA VAL A 196 10.17 -17.83 -3.71
C VAL A 196 10.96 -19.05 -3.24
N GLU A 197 10.35 -19.91 -2.42
CA GLU A 197 11.01 -21.11 -1.89
C GLU A 197 11.47 -22.06 -3.00
N ARG A 198 10.60 -22.35 -3.98
CA ARG A 198 10.93 -23.25 -5.09
C ARG A 198 12.01 -22.69 -6.00
N MET A 199 12.00 -21.39 -6.26
CA MET A 199 13.04 -20.77 -7.08
C MET A 199 14.38 -20.71 -6.37
N LEU A 200 14.41 -20.42 -5.07
CA LEU A 200 15.63 -20.50 -4.27
C LEU A 200 16.17 -21.93 -4.22
N ALA A 201 15.30 -22.94 -4.03
CA ALA A 201 15.70 -24.35 -4.07
C ALA A 201 16.28 -24.74 -5.44
N ALA A 202 15.65 -24.29 -6.54
CA ALA A 202 16.15 -24.53 -7.89
C ALA A 202 17.54 -23.89 -8.10
N ARG A 203 17.75 -22.64 -7.68
CA ARG A 203 19.06 -22.00 -7.74
C ARG A 203 20.12 -22.72 -6.91
N ALA A 204 19.76 -23.22 -5.73
CA ALA A 204 20.69 -23.96 -4.88
C ALA A 204 21.17 -25.27 -5.54
N CYS A 205 20.29 -25.92 -6.33
CA CYS A 205 20.66 -27.07 -7.15
C CYS A 205 21.52 -26.72 -8.37
N TRP A 206 21.45 -25.48 -8.86
CA TRP A 206 22.13 -24.99 -10.07
C TRP A 206 22.84 -23.64 -9.83
N PRO A 207 23.85 -23.57 -8.96
CA PRO A 207 24.41 -22.29 -8.50
C PRO A 207 25.32 -21.57 -9.52
N ALA A 208 25.65 -22.22 -10.65
CA ALA A 208 26.64 -21.74 -11.62
C ALA A 208 26.06 -20.93 -12.80
N THR A 209 24.77 -20.59 -12.76
CA THR A 209 24.10 -19.70 -13.73
C THR A 209 24.12 -18.24 -13.29
#